data_AF-A0A949ZFY8-F1
#
_entry.id   AF-A0A949ZFY8-F1
#
_cell.length_a   1.000
_cell.length_b   1.000
_cell.length_c   1.000
_cell.angle_alpha   90.00
_cell.angle_beta   90.00
_cell.angle_gamma   90.00
#
_symmetry.space_group_name_H-M   'P 1'
#
loop_
_entity.id
_entity.type
_entity.pdbx_description
1 polymer ?
#
loop_
_entity_poly.entity_id
_entity_poly.type
_entity_poly.pdbx_seq_one_letter_code
_entity_poly.pdbx_strand_id
1 'polypeptide(L)'
;MDADPVAHEYDTLLPGEALAIKDGDPRDIEHWVTVYKELLSFKEKLLEAIGSQRGSVQSDGRLEVQHDDILFRREYARLRRRLDYWLNERETRKTND
;
A
#
# COMPACT_ATOMS: atom_id res chain seq x y z
N MET A 1 -3.93 -6.62 27.34
CA MET A 1 -3.27 -6.72 26.03
C MET A 1 -3.51 -5.39 25.37
N ASP A 2 -2.55 -4.49 25.49
CA ASP A 2 -2.61 -3.16 24.87
C ASP A 2 -2.33 -3.33 23.38
N ALA A 3 -3.39 -3.55 22.61
CA ALA A 3 -3.31 -3.42 21.17
C ALA A 3 -3.09 -1.94 20.89
N ASP A 4 -1.90 -1.60 20.39
CA ASP A 4 -1.56 -0.26 19.90
C ASP A 4 -2.66 0.19 18.92
N PRO A 5 -3.47 1.23 19.23
CA PRO A 5 -4.59 1.66 18.39
C PRO A 5 -4.13 2.11 17.00
N VAL A 6 -2.85 2.45 16.84
CA VAL A 6 -2.23 2.85 15.58
C VAL A 6 -2.02 1.64 14.64
N ALA A 7 -1.92 0.42 15.18
CA ALA A 7 -1.71 -0.78 14.36
C ALA A 7 -2.94 -1.16 13.49
N HIS A 8 -4.16 -0.76 13.90
CA HIS A 8 -5.39 -1.03 13.14
C HIS A 8 -5.66 -0.03 12.00
N GLU A 9 -5.09 1.17 12.02
CA GLU A 9 -5.27 2.15 10.93
C GLU A 9 -4.52 1.77 9.65
N TYR A 10 -3.47 0.95 9.76
CA TYR A 10 -2.56 0.64 8.64
C TYR A 10 -2.88 -0.67 7.91
N ASP A 11 -4.04 -1.27 8.12
CA ASP A 11 -4.59 -2.32 7.24
C ASP A 11 -6.01 -1.96 6.76
N THR A 12 -6.29 -0.66 6.69
CA THR A 12 -7.58 -0.15 6.24
C THR A 12 -7.75 -0.42 4.75
N LEU A 13 -8.84 -1.10 4.44
CA LEU A 13 -9.30 -1.35 3.07
C LEU A 13 -9.59 -0.03 2.36
N LEU A 14 -9.28 0.03 1.06
CA LEU A 14 -9.68 1.16 0.23
C LEU A 14 -11.22 1.20 0.10
N PRO A 15 -11.83 2.38 -0.09
CA PRO A 15 -13.27 2.48 -0.28
C PRO A 15 -13.76 1.57 -1.41
N GLY A 16 -14.75 0.72 -1.11
CA GLY A 16 -15.30 -0.26 -2.06
C GLY A 16 -14.58 -1.63 -2.06
N GLU A 17 -13.40 -1.73 -1.47
CA GLU A 17 -12.61 -2.98 -1.48
C GLU A 17 -13.30 -4.09 -0.67
N ALA A 18 -13.92 -3.74 0.47
CA ALA A 18 -14.65 -4.69 1.29
C ALA A 18 -15.81 -5.38 0.55
N LEU A 19 -16.47 -4.64 -0.35
CA LEU A 19 -17.56 -5.18 -1.16
C LEU A 19 -17.02 -6.16 -2.22
N ALA A 20 -15.94 -5.78 -2.90
CA ALA A 20 -15.28 -6.64 -3.88
C ALA A 20 -14.76 -7.95 -3.27
N ILE A 21 -14.22 -7.91 -2.04
CA ILE A 21 -13.80 -9.11 -1.32
C ILE A 21 -14.99 -10.05 -1.08
N LYS A 22 -16.12 -9.49 -0.66
CA LYS A 22 -17.33 -10.25 -0.34
C LYS A 22 -17.95 -10.90 -1.59
N ASP A 23 -18.05 -10.13 -2.67
CA ASP A 23 -18.73 -10.58 -3.89
C ASP A 23 -17.85 -11.52 -4.71
N GLY A 24 -16.53 -11.32 -4.66
CA GLY A 24 -15.56 -12.21 -5.28
C GLY A 24 -15.62 -12.24 -6.81
N ASP A 25 -16.17 -11.20 -7.45
CA ASP A 25 -16.25 -11.06 -8.90
C ASP A 25 -14.84 -11.01 -9.51
N PRO A 26 -14.52 -11.85 -10.51
CA PRO A 26 -13.23 -11.82 -11.20
C PRO A 26 -12.85 -10.43 -11.77
N ARG A 27 -13.84 -9.63 -12.20
CA ARG A 27 -13.60 -8.28 -12.72
C ARG A 27 -13.15 -7.33 -11.63
N ASP A 28 -13.74 -7.43 -10.44
CA ASP A 28 -13.35 -6.62 -9.30
C ASP A 28 -11.95 -6.99 -8.82
N ILE A 29 -11.59 -8.28 -8.87
CA ILE A 29 -10.24 -8.74 -8.55
C ILE A 29 -9.20 -8.14 -9.49
N GLU A 30 -9.42 -8.19 -10.81
CA GLU A 30 -8.49 -7.55 -11.76
C GLU A 30 -8.44 -6.03 -11.59
N HIS A 31 -9.57 -5.41 -11.27
CA HIS A 31 -9.63 -3.98 -10.97
C HIS A 31 -8.74 -3.64 -9.77
N TRP A 32 -8.88 -4.36 -8.65
CA TRP A 32 -8.08 -4.10 -7.45
C TRP A 32 -6.60 -4.42 -7.62
N VAL A 33 -6.23 -5.47 -8.38
CA VAL A 33 -4.83 -5.71 -8.78
C VAL A 33 -4.26 -4.49 -9.51
N THR A 34 -5.04 -3.89 -10.41
CA THR A 34 -4.62 -2.71 -11.18
C THR A 34 -4.46 -1.50 -10.27
N VAL A 35 -5.47 -1.19 -9.45
CA VAL A 35 -5.45 -0.06 -8.50
C VAL A 35 -4.22 -0.14 -7.57
N TYR A 36 -3.96 -1.31 -6.96
CA TYR A 36 -2.83 -1.44 -6.06
C TYR A 36 -1.47 -1.34 -6.76
N LYS A 37 -1.34 -1.83 -8.01
CA LYS A 37 -0.12 -1.63 -8.81
C LYS A 37 0.13 -0.16 -9.11
N GLU A 38 -0.91 0.59 -9.49
CA GLU A 38 -0.80 2.02 -9.76
C GLU A 38 -0.42 2.81 -8.51
N LEU A 39 -1.06 2.53 -7.38
CA LEU A 39 -0.74 3.14 -6.10
C LEU A 39 0.71 2.87 -5.67
N LEU A 40 1.18 1.62 -5.81
CA LEU A 40 2.58 1.27 -5.52
C LEU A 40 3.56 2.01 -6.42
N SER A 41 3.31 2.05 -7.74
CA SER A 41 4.18 2.76 -8.67
C SER A 41 4.22 4.27 -8.40
N PHE A 42 3.08 4.87 -8.06
CA PHE A 42 3.05 6.27 -7.62
C PHE A 42 3.87 6.48 -6.34
N LYS A 43 3.72 5.59 -5.36
CA LYS A 43 4.45 5.64 -4.08
C LYS A 43 5.96 5.49 -4.26
N GLU A 44 6.41 4.60 -5.14
CA GLU A 44 7.82 4.40 -5.48
C GLU A 44 8.43 5.68 -6.05
N LYS A 45 7.76 6.28 -7.04
CA LYS A 45 8.22 7.55 -7.65
C LYS A 45 8.32 8.67 -6.62
N LEU A 46 7.38 8.73 -5.68
CA LEU A 46 7.40 9.71 -4.60
C LEU A 46 8.58 9.47 -3.63
N LEU A 47 8.79 8.21 -3.21
CA LEU A 47 9.92 7.82 -2.36
C LEU A 47 11.28 8.10 -3.02
N GLU A 48 11.40 7.84 -4.32
CA GLU A 48 12.59 8.17 -5.11
C GLU A 48 12.83 9.68 -5.15
N ALA A 49 11.78 10.47 -5.41
CA ALA A 49 11.86 11.93 -5.42
C ALA A 49 12.30 12.49 -4.05
N ILE A 50 11.71 12.01 -2.96
CA ILE A 50 12.08 12.40 -1.59
C ILE A 50 13.53 11.98 -1.29
N GLY A 51 13.90 10.75 -1.66
CA GLY A 51 15.26 10.23 -1.50
C GLY A 51 16.31 11.08 -2.22
N SER A 52 15.99 11.55 -3.43
CA SER A 52 16.88 12.42 -4.22
C SER A 52 17.09 13.79 -3.58
N GLN A 53 16.11 14.30 -2.84
CA GLN A 53 16.17 15.60 -2.16
C GLN A 53 16.83 15.52 -0.77
N ARG A 54 16.92 14.34 -0.14
CA ARG A 54 17.60 14.17 1.17
C ARG A 54 19.05 14.64 1.19
N GLY A 55 19.73 14.64 0.04
CA GLY A 55 21.09 15.15 -0.10
C GLY A 55 21.22 16.68 0.03
N SER A 56 20.14 17.43 -0.17
CA SER A 56 20.15 18.90 -0.18
C SER A 56 19.53 19.56 1.05
N VAL A 57 18.94 18.78 1.98
CA VAL A 57 18.28 19.30 3.19
C VAL A 57 19.30 19.62 4.27
N GLN A 58 19.23 20.85 4.81
CA GLN A 58 20.06 21.31 5.94
C GLN A 58 19.69 20.60 7.26
N SER A 59 20.57 20.69 8.27
CA SER A 59 20.52 19.87 9.49
C SER A 59 19.18 19.87 10.25
N ASP A 60 18.46 20.99 10.29
CA ASP A 60 17.21 21.13 11.06
C ASP A 60 16.03 20.37 10.44
N GLY A 61 15.99 20.18 9.12
CA GLY A 61 14.91 19.46 8.43
C GLY A 61 15.12 17.94 8.34
N ARG A 62 16.26 17.42 8.79
CA ARG A 62 16.66 16.02 8.57
C ARG A 62 15.82 15.02 9.36
N LEU A 63 15.35 15.38 10.56
CA LEU A 63 14.53 14.52 11.41
C LEU A 63 13.10 14.37 10.88
N GLU A 64 12.48 15.47 10.43
CA GLU A 64 11.15 15.46 9.82
C GLU A 64 11.14 14.62 8.54
N VAL A 65 12.13 14.83 7.65
CA VAL A 65 12.28 14.02 6.43
C VAL A 65 12.55 12.53 6.74
N GLN A 66 13.21 12.21 7.86
CA GLN A 66 13.38 10.83 8.31
C GLN A 66 12.06 10.21 8.78
N HIS A 67 11.26 10.95 9.55
CA HIS A 67 9.94 10.49 9.98
C HIS A 67 9.02 10.24 8.79
N ASP A 68 8.98 11.17 7.84
CA ASP A 68 8.18 11.04 6.62
C ASP A 68 8.60 9.81 5.80
N ASP A 69 9.91 9.59 5.60
CA ASP A 69 10.41 8.40 4.89
C ASP A 69 9.96 7.09 5.57
N ILE A 70 9.96 7.03 6.92
CA ILE A 70 9.45 5.88 7.66
C ILE A 70 7.95 5.68 7.41
N LEU A 71 7.16 6.75 7.45
CA LEU A 71 5.72 6.68 7.21
C LEU A 71 5.43 6.23 5.76
N PHE A 72 6.06 6.83 4.77
CA PHE A 72 5.87 6.46 3.37
C PHE A 72 6.26 5.00 3.10
N ARG A 73 7.34 4.50 3.72
CA ARG A 73 7.74 3.07 3.62
C ARG A 73 6.75 2.13 4.28
N ARG A 74 6.18 2.50 5.43
CA ARG A 74 5.12 1.72 6.09
C ARG A 74 3.88 1.61 5.20
N GLU A 75 3.47 2.73 4.60
CA GLU A 75 2.34 2.75 3.68
C GLU A 75 2.62 1.95 2.41
N TYR A 76 3.83 2.03 1.85
CA TYR A 76 4.25 1.18 0.73
C TYR A 76 4.12 -0.30 1.07
N ALA A 77 4.64 -0.72 2.23
CA ALA A 77 4.54 -2.11 2.68
C ALA A 77 3.09 -2.57 2.86
N ARG A 78 2.19 -1.70 3.34
CA ARG A 78 0.74 -1.96 3.40
C ARG A 78 0.16 -2.22 2.02
N LEU A 79 0.36 -1.28 1.09
CA LEU A 79 -0.16 -1.39 -0.28
C LEU A 79 0.37 -2.66 -0.96
N ARG A 80 1.61 -3.06 -0.66
CA ARG A 80 2.20 -4.28 -1.20
C ARG A 80 1.51 -5.53 -0.68
N ARG A 81 1.28 -5.64 0.62
CA ARG A 81 0.54 -6.78 1.20
C ARG A 81 -0.87 -6.90 0.61
N ARG A 82 -1.55 -5.78 0.38
CA ARG A 82 -2.87 -5.78 -0.26
C ARG A 82 -2.82 -6.20 -1.72
N LEU A 83 -1.79 -5.78 -2.48
CA LEU A 83 -1.57 -6.32 -3.84
C LEU A 83 -1.36 -7.83 -3.81
N ASP A 84 -0.53 -8.32 -2.89
CA ASP A 84 -0.24 -9.76 -2.77
C ASP A 84 -1.53 -10.55 -2.45
N TYR A 85 -2.41 -10.01 -1.60
CA TYR A 85 -3.75 -10.57 -1.37
C TYR A 85 -4.55 -10.71 -2.67
N TRP A 86 -4.68 -9.63 -3.46
CA TRP A 86 -5.48 -9.66 -4.70
C TRP A 86 -4.87 -10.57 -5.78
N LEU A 87 -3.54 -10.66 -5.86
CA LEU A 87 -2.87 -11.60 -6.73
C LEU A 87 -3.18 -13.05 -6.34
N ASN A 88 -3.17 -13.37 -5.04
CA ASN A 88 -3.55 -14.71 -4.56
C ASN A 88 -5.02 -15.03 -4.83
N GLU A 89 -5.92 -14.07 -4.60
CA GLU A 89 -7.36 -14.23 -4.90
C GLU A 89 -7.61 -14.49 -6.39
N ARG A 90 -6.84 -13.84 -7.25
CA ARG A 90 -6.88 -14.04 -8.70
C ARG A 90 -6.45 -15.45 -9.10
N GLU A 91 -5.31 -15.91 -8.62
CA GLU A 91 -4.80 -17.25 -8.98
C GLU A 91 -5.70 -18.36 -8.40
N THR A 92 -6.27 -18.15 -7.22
CA THR A 92 -7.23 -19.08 -6.61
C THR A 92 -8.47 -19.27 -7.47
N ARG A 93 -9.01 -18.19 -8.05
CA ARG A 93 -10.21 -18.27 -8.91
C ARG A 93 -9.92 -18.84 -10.30
N LYS A 94 -8.76 -18.54 -10.89
CA LYS A 94 -8.33 -19.18 -12.15
C LYS A 94 -8.20 -20.70 -12.07
N THR A 95 -7.93 -21.23 -10.88
CA THR A 95 -7.76 -22.67 -10.66
C THR A 95 -9.11 -23.39 -10.47
N ASN A 96 -10.18 -22.65 -10.19
CA ASN A 96 -11.51 -23.18 -9.91
C ASN A 96 -12.49 -23.06 -11.11
N ASP A 97 -12.07 -22.44 -12.21
CA ASP A 97 -12.74 -22.40 -13.53
C ASP A 97 -12.19 -23.52 -14.44
#